data_AF-A0A1Z4IJF7-F1
#
_entry.id   AF-A0A1Z4IJF7-F1
#
_cell.length_a   1.000
_cell.length_b   1.000
_cell.length_c   1.000
_cell.angle_alpha   90.00
_cell.angle_beta   90.00
_cell.angle_gamma   90.00
#
_symmetry.space_group_name_H-M   'P 1'
#
loop_
_entity.id
_entity.type
_entity.pdbx_description
1 polymer ?
#
loop_
_entity_poly.entity_id
_entity_poly.type
_entity_poly.pdbx_seq_one_letter_code
_entity_poly.pdbx_strand_id
1 'polypeptide(L)'
;MKLLDKKEINFTPLLSIGQTIILIFVFLISLANSGRLGKMASTKPTLVELQDGTSIRAIPIGEKERSDQAIMNFVGRTMMNLMSWNALPKSSDENLDPRKLKLDTGVQIGDKKLTTNTWGAGFALSEDFRASFLREIALLTPSDVFTGETQSALLVRYLSPPEKISEGKWRMDMVANLVIFKGKDQAGNAISFNKTVFVRAIDTPPLPNNPSVQVIAAYNARKAGMEIYRIQDLDLGK
;
A
#
# COMPACT_ATOMS: atom_id res chain seq x y z
N MET A 1 79.55 -53.82 -12.94
CA MET A 1 78.38 -54.33 -12.19
C MET A 1 77.27 -53.29 -12.34
N LYS A 2 76.33 -53.50 -13.29
CA LYS A 2 75.23 -52.56 -13.55
C LYS A 2 74.14 -52.81 -12.53
N LEU A 3 73.97 -51.90 -11.58
CA LEU A 3 72.85 -51.89 -10.65
C LEU A 3 71.58 -51.58 -11.45
N LEU A 4 70.63 -52.51 -11.43
CA LEU A 4 69.29 -52.31 -11.99
C LEU A 4 68.56 -51.30 -11.11
N ASP A 5 68.38 -50.08 -11.61
CA ASP A 5 67.51 -49.09 -10.99
C ASP A 5 66.08 -49.63 -10.94
N LYS A 6 65.58 -49.86 -9.73
CA LYS A 6 64.21 -50.31 -9.48
C LYS A 6 63.29 -49.11 -9.69
N LYS A 7 62.60 -49.08 -10.84
CA LYS A 7 61.65 -48.02 -11.19
C LYS A 7 60.54 -47.92 -10.14
N GLU A 8 60.62 -46.93 -9.26
CA GLU A 8 59.57 -46.65 -8.27
C GLU A 8 58.32 -46.14 -8.98
N ILE A 9 57.22 -46.87 -8.85
CA ILE A 9 55.94 -46.48 -9.45
C ILE A 9 55.32 -45.40 -8.55
N ASN A 10 55.30 -44.16 -9.04
CA ASN A 10 54.76 -43.03 -8.31
C ASN A 10 53.22 -43.00 -8.45
N PHE A 11 52.49 -43.39 -7.41
CA PHE A 11 51.01 -43.47 -7.40
C PHE A 11 50.31 -42.15 -7.13
N THR A 12 51.05 -41.10 -6.76
CA THR A 12 50.51 -39.78 -6.41
C THR A 12 49.61 -39.16 -7.49
N PRO A 13 49.93 -39.24 -8.81
CA PRO A 13 49.07 -38.72 -9.87
C PRO A 13 47.72 -39.46 -9.96
N LEU A 14 47.73 -40.79 -9.77
CA LEU A 14 46.53 -41.62 -9.82
C LEU A 14 45.59 -41.31 -8.66
N LEU A 15 46.17 -41.13 -7.46
CA LEU A 15 45.42 -40.73 -6.26
C LEU A 15 44.80 -39.32 -6.43
N SER A 16 45.54 -38.40 -7.03
CA SER A 16 45.08 -37.03 -7.30
C SER A 16 43.90 -37.00 -8.28
N ILE A 17 43.98 -37.78 -9.37
CA ILE A 17 42.87 -37.94 -10.33
C ILE A 17 41.63 -38.52 -9.64
N GLY A 18 41.80 -39.55 -8.81
CA GLY A 18 40.70 -40.14 -8.03
C GLY A 18 40.02 -39.12 -7.13
N GLN A 19 40.81 -38.31 -6.41
CA GLN A 19 40.30 -37.24 -5.54
C GLN A 19 39.54 -36.17 -6.32
N THR A 20 40.04 -35.76 -7.50
CA THR A 20 39.36 -34.79 -8.35
C THR A 20 38.01 -35.31 -8.85
N ILE A 21 37.92 -36.58 -9.24
CA ILE A 21 36.67 -37.20 -9.69
C ILE A 21 35.65 -37.24 -8.54
N ILE A 22 36.08 -37.61 -7.33
CA ILE A 22 35.21 -37.61 -6.14
C ILE A 22 34.72 -36.21 -5.83
N LEU A 23 35.59 -35.19 -5.88
CA LEU A 23 35.20 -33.80 -5.64
C LEU A 23 34.21 -33.27 -6.68
N ILE A 24 34.40 -33.58 -7.97
CA ILE A 24 33.45 -33.22 -9.03
C ILE A 24 32.09 -33.87 -8.77
N PHE A 25 32.09 -35.14 -8.38
CA PHE A 25 30.86 -35.86 -8.07
C PHE A 25 30.11 -35.25 -6.88
N VAL A 26 30.81 -34.92 -5.80
CA VAL A 26 30.23 -34.25 -4.62
C VAL A 26 29.72 -32.85 -4.99
N PHE A 27 30.45 -32.10 -5.82
CA PHE A 27 30.03 -30.77 -6.30
C PHE A 27 28.73 -30.85 -7.10
N LEU A 28 28.59 -31.83 -8.00
CA LEU A 28 27.36 -32.03 -8.79
C LEU A 28 26.16 -32.39 -7.91
N ILE A 29 26.37 -33.24 -6.89
CA ILE A 29 25.33 -33.57 -5.90
C ILE A 29 24.92 -32.31 -5.12
N SER A 30 25.88 -31.50 -4.68
CA SER A 30 25.63 -30.24 -3.99
C SER A 30 24.80 -29.29 -4.86
N LEU A 31 25.17 -29.12 -6.14
CA LEU A 31 24.45 -28.27 -7.09
C LEU A 31 23.02 -28.75 -7.33
N ALA A 32 22.81 -30.06 -7.47
CA ALA A 32 21.49 -30.66 -7.61
C ALA A 32 20.63 -30.46 -6.34
N ASN A 33 21.23 -30.60 -5.15
CA ASN A 33 20.56 -30.37 -3.88
C ASN A 33 20.19 -28.89 -3.70
N SER A 34 21.09 -27.96 -4.00
CA SER A 34 20.82 -26.51 -3.99
C SER A 34 19.67 -26.14 -4.94
N GLY A 35 19.63 -26.72 -6.14
CA GLY A 35 18.52 -26.51 -7.09
C GLY A 35 17.18 -27.03 -6.58
N ARG A 36 17.17 -28.18 -5.89
CA ARG A 36 15.95 -28.74 -5.27
C ARG A 36 15.47 -27.91 -4.07
N LEU A 37 16.40 -27.45 -3.23
CA LEU A 37 16.10 -26.58 -2.09
C LEU A 37 15.51 -25.23 -2.55
N GLY A 38 16.06 -24.62 -3.59
CA GLY A 38 15.52 -23.38 -4.17
C GLY A 38 14.08 -23.53 -4.68
N LYS A 39 13.74 -24.68 -5.28
CA LYS A 39 12.37 -24.99 -5.72
C LYS A 39 11.41 -25.24 -4.54
N MET A 40 11.86 -25.88 -3.47
CA MET A 40 11.04 -26.13 -2.28
C MET A 40 10.80 -24.87 -1.45
N ALA A 41 11.77 -23.95 -1.39
CA ALA A 41 11.64 -22.68 -0.68
C ALA A 41 10.62 -21.74 -1.34
N SER A 42 10.40 -21.85 -2.65
CA SER A 42 9.54 -20.96 -3.43
C SER A 42 8.09 -21.41 -3.59
N THR A 43 7.74 -22.65 -3.20
CA THR A 43 6.45 -23.28 -3.56
C THR A 43 5.50 -23.58 -2.39
N LYS A 44 5.89 -23.33 -1.14
CA LYS A 44 5.01 -23.61 0.01
C LYS A 44 4.30 -22.33 0.47
N PRO A 45 2.96 -22.23 0.37
CA PRO A 45 2.23 -21.13 0.98
C PRO A 45 2.51 -21.12 2.48
N THR A 46 2.88 -19.95 3.01
CA THR A 46 3.18 -19.78 4.42
C THR A 46 1.87 -19.71 5.19
N LEU A 47 1.73 -20.52 6.23
CA LEU A 47 0.61 -20.37 7.16
C LEU A 47 1.01 -19.30 8.18
N VAL A 48 0.25 -18.22 8.28
CA VAL A 48 0.46 -17.17 9.28
C VAL A 48 -0.64 -17.30 10.32
N GLU A 49 -0.23 -17.39 11.59
CA GLU A 49 -1.14 -17.37 12.73
C GLU A 49 -1.40 -15.92 13.14
N LEU A 50 -2.67 -15.57 13.31
CA LEU A 50 -3.12 -14.27 13.76
C LEU A 50 -3.16 -14.23 15.31
N GLN A 51 -3.27 -13.03 15.87
CA GLN A 51 -3.32 -12.86 17.33
C GLN A 51 -4.52 -13.53 18.01
N ASP A 52 -5.56 -13.87 17.24
CA ASP A 52 -6.76 -14.57 17.72
C ASP A 52 -6.62 -16.12 17.65
N GLY A 53 -5.44 -16.63 17.28
CA GLY A 53 -5.17 -18.06 17.12
C GLY A 53 -5.72 -18.67 15.83
N THR A 54 -6.35 -17.87 14.96
CA THR A 54 -6.75 -18.33 13.63
C THR A 54 -5.55 -18.34 12.69
N SER A 55 -5.58 -19.21 11.67
CA SER A 55 -4.50 -19.31 10.70
C SER A 55 -4.99 -18.99 9.30
N ILE A 56 -4.21 -18.19 8.58
CA ILE A 56 -4.47 -17.80 7.20
C ILE A 56 -3.33 -18.25 6.30
N ARG A 57 -3.67 -18.69 5.09
CA ARG A 57 -2.66 -18.95 4.05
C ARG A 57 -2.21 -17.62 3.48
N ALA A 58 -0.95 -17.28 3.69
CA ALA A 58 -0.31 -16.12 3.09
C ALA A 58 0.50 -16.54 1.86
N ILE A 59 0.42 -15.73 0.82
CA ILE A 59 1.34 -15.80 -0.31
C ILE A 59 2.52 -14.89 0.06
N PRO A 60 3.77 -15.39 0.08
CA PRO A 60 4.92 -14.54 0.31
C PRO A 60 5.00 -13.51 -0.82
N ILE A 61 4.92 -12.23 -0.46
CA ILE A 61 5.17 -11.11 -1.36
C ILE A 61 6.40 -10.36 -0.85
N GLY A 62 7.14 -9.70 -1.73
CA GLY A 62 8.26 -8.85 -1.32
C GLY A 62 7.80 -7.77 -0.34
N GLU A 63 8.68 -7.35 0.57
CA GLU A 63 8.38 -6.34 1.59
C GLU A 63 7.77 -5.05 1.01
N LYS A 64 8.30 -4.65 -0.16
CA LYS A 64 7.83 -3.48 -0.93
C LYS A 64 6.84 -3.82 -2.03
N GLU A 65 6.41 -5.07 -2.19
CA GLU A 65 5.43 -5.47 -3.19
C GLU A 65 4.02 -5.45 -2.62
N ARG A 66 3.04 -5.13 -3.46
CA ARG A 66 1.62 -5.14 -3.11
C ARG A 66 0.85 -5.76 -4.25
N SER A 67 -0.26 -6.44 -3.95
CA SER A 67 -1.15 -6.94 -4.99
C SER A 67 -1.90 -5.80 -5.66
N ASP A 68 -2.26 -5.97 -6.92
CA ASP A 68 -2.99 -4.96 -7.68
C ASP A 68 -4.28 -4.54 -6.96
N GLN A 69 -5.02 -5.52 -6.43
CA GLN A 69 -6.24 -5.28 -5.66
C GLN A 69 -5.99 -4.44 -4.40
N ALA A 70 -4.88 -4.67 -3.70
CA ALA A 70 -4.55 -3.90 -2.50
C ALA A 70 -4.29 -2.43 -2.86
N ILE A 71 -3.53 -2.19 -3.93
CA ILE A 71 -3.22 -0.84 -4.42
C ILE A 71 -4.50 -0.15 -4.90
N MET A 72 -5.33 -0.82 -5.70
CA MET A 72 -6.61 -0.30 -6.19
C MET A 72 -7.55 0.08 -5.04
N ASN A 73 -7.71 -0.81 -4.05
CA ASN A 73 -8.54 -0.56 -2.88
C ASN A 73 -8.00 0.60 -2.04
N PHE A 74 -6.68 0.68 -1.86
CA PHE A 74 -6.03 1.76 -1.13
C PHE A 74 -6.25 3.11 -1.82
N VAL A 75 -5.98 3.21 -3.11
CA VAL A 75 -6.17 4.45 -3.89
C VAL A 75 -7.63 4.86 -3.90
N GLY A 76 -8.54 3.95 -4.29
CA GLY A 76 -9.97 4.26 -4.39
C GLY A 76 -10.55 4.73 -3.06
N ARG A 77 -10.26 4.02 -1.97
CA ARG A 77 -10.75 4.40 -0.63
C ARG A 77 -10.14 5.71 -0.14
N THR A 78 -8.85 5.93 -0.40
CA THR A 78 -8.15 7.16 0.01
C THR A 78 -8.70 8.37 -0.73
N MET A 79 -8.78 8.31 -2.06
CA MET A 79 -9.34 9.38 -2.89
C MET A 79 -10.80 9.66 -2.55
N MET A 80 -11.60 8.62 -2.32
CA MET A 80 -12.99 8.78 -1.89
C MET A 80 -13.09 9.48 -0.53
N ASN A 81 -12.25 9.12 0.45
CA ASN A 81 -12.28 9.79 1.76
C ASN A 81 -11.74 11.23 1.72
N LEU A 82 -10.77 11.52 0.86
CA LEU A 82 -10.23 12.87 0.68
C LEU A 82 -11.28 13.81 0.07
N MET A 83 -11.99 13.33 -0.95
CA MET A 83 -12.87 14.16 -1.78
C MET A 83 -14.36 14.08 -1.43
N SER A 84 -14.81 13.12 -0.61
CA SER A 84 -16.23 13.01 -0.18
C SER A 84 -16.45 13.71 1.15
N TRP A 85 -16.56 15.04 1.13
CA TRP A 85 -16.84 15.84 2.32
C TRP A 85 -18.30 15.73 2.74
N ASN A 86 -18.54 15.47 4.02
CA ASN A 86 -19.89 15.49 4.61
C ASN A 86 -19.83 15.84 6.10
N ALA A 87 -20.95 16.33 6.62
CA ALA A 87 -21.10 16.75 8.02
C ALA A 87 -21.30 15.58 9.00
N LEU A 88 -21.51 14.36 8.49
CA LEU A 88 -21.90 13.23 9.31
C LEU A 88 -20.63 12.53 9.83
N PRO A 89 -20.41 12.50 11.16
CA PRO A 89 -19.30 11.72 11.68
C PRO A 89 -19.53 10.23 11.37
N LYS A 90 -18.48 9.55 10.94
CA LYS A 90 -18.45 8.08 10.96
C LYS A 90 -18.40 7.65 12.42
N SER A 91 -19.55 7.41 13.03
CA SER A 91 -19.55 6.80 14.35
C SER A 91 -19.38 5.28 14.25
N SER A 92 -18.56 4.74 15.14
CA SER A 92 -18.42 3.31 15.39
C SER A 92 -19.50 2.74 16.32
N ASP A 93 -20.38 3.59 16.84
CA ASP A 93 -21.42 3.19 17.79
C ASP A 93 -22.70 2.83 17.03
N GLU A 94 -22.95 1.53 16.91
CA GLU A 94 -24.08 0.92 16.18
C GLU A 94 -25.44 1.28 16.79
N ASN A 95 -25.45 1.76 18.05
CA ASN A 95 -26.65 2.16 18.80
C ASN A 95 -26.93 3.67 18.78
N LEU A 96 -26.22 4.45 17.95
CA LEU A 96 -26.48 5.88 17.88
C LEU A 96 -27.85 6.18 17.29
N ASP A 97 -28.66 6.86 18.10
CA ASP A 97 -29.89 7.51 17.64
C ASP A 97 -29.54 8.50 16.51
N PRO A 98 -30.04 8.30 15.27
CA PRO A 98 -29.80 9.19 14.15
C PRO A 98 -30.21 10.64 14.42
N ARG A 99 -31.08 10.87 15.40
CA ARG A 99 -31.55 12.21 15.81
C ARG A 99 -30.57 12.94 16.73
N LYS A 100 -29.53 12.27 17.23
CA LYS A 100 -28.51 12.82 18.13
C LYS A 100 -27.11 12.90 17.49
N LEU A 101 -27.02 12.69 16.18
CA LEU A 101 -25.77 12.83 15.44
C LEU A 101 -25.25 14.27 15.57
N LYS A 102 -24.12 14.42 16.26
CA LYS A 102 -23.40 15.69 16.30
C LYS A 102 -22.73 15.90 14.95
N LEU A 103 -23.01 17.03 14.31
CA LEU A 103 -22.33 17.39 13.06
C LEU A 103 -20.83 17.53 13.29
N ASP A 104 -20.04 17.20 12.27
CA ASP A 104 -18.60 17.34 12.27
C ASP A 104 -18.22 18.81 12.50
N THR A 105 -17.48 19.08 13.57
CA THR A 105 -16.99 20.43 13.89
C THR A 105 -15.84 20.87 12.98
N GLY A 106 -15.28 19.91 12.23
CA GLY A 106 -14.13 20.08 11.35
C GLY A 106 -12.80 20.22 12.09
N VAL A 107 -11.72 20.12 11.32
CA VAL A 107 -10.34 20.34 11.77
C VAL A 107 -9.79 21.57 11.06
N GLN A 108 -9.23 22.50 11.83
CA GLN A 108 -8.67 23.76 11.32
C GLN A 108 -7.31 23.50 10.63
N ILE A 109 -7.15 24.02 9.41
CA ILE A 109 -5.89 24.05 8.65
C ILE A 109 -5.66 25.50 8.19
N GLY A 110 -4.81 26.23 8.91
CA GLY A 110 -4.65 27.68 8.71
C GLY A 110 -5.97 28.40 8.99
N ASP A 111 -6.45 29.20 8.03
CA ASP A 111 -7.72 29.95 8.15
C ASP A 111 -8.94 29.18 7.63
N LYS A 112 -8.76 27.94 7.14
CA LYS A 112 -9.82 27.11 6.57
C LYS A 112 -10.04 25.85 7.40
N LYS A 113 -11.16 25.16 7.15
CA LYS A 113 -11.54 23.93 7.84
C LYS A 113 -11.68 22.77 6.85
N LEU A 114 -11.37 21.58 7.34
CA LEU A 114 -11.62 20.31 6.67
C LEU A 114 -12.56 19.46 7.50
N THR A 115 -13.28 18.54 6.85
CA THR A 115 -13.96 17.48 7.60
C THR A 115 -12.93 16.60 8.30
N THR A 116 -13.28 16.05 9.45
CA THR A 116 -12.45 15.13 10.23
C THR A 116 -12.08 13.90 9.40
N ASN A 117 -13.00 13.41 8.54
CA ASN A 117 -12.72 12.30 7.62
C ASN A 117 -11.66 12.67 6.57
N THR A 118 -11.76 13.83 5.93
CA THR A 118 -10.76 14.32 4.96
C THR A 118 -9.40 14.51 5.63
N TRP A 119 -9.37 15.11 6.83
CA TRP A 119 -8.14 15.30 7.60
C TRP A 119 -7.47 13.96 7.94
N GLY A 120 -8.25 12.98 8.40
CA GLY A 120 -7.75 11.63 8.70
C GLY A 120 -7.24 10.89 7.45
N ALA A 121 -7.95 11.01 6.33
CA ALA A 121 -7.52 10.45 5.04
C ALA A 121 -6.23 11.10 4.53
N GLY A 122 -5.98 12.36 4.90
CA GLY A 122 -4.74 13.06 4.61
C GLY A 122 -3.50 12.34 5.09
N PHE A 123 -3.56 11.54 6.15
CA PHE A 123 -2.41 10.75 6.60
C PHE A 123 -2.02 9.61 5.64
N ALA A 124 -2.87 9.25 4.69
CA ALA A 124 -2.48 8.33 3.61
C ALA A 124 -1.61 9.01 2.54
N LEU A 125 -1.38 10.33 2.66
CA LEU A 125 -0.48 11.09 1.80
C LEU A 125 0.93 11.14 2.42
N SER A 126 1.95 11.28 1.58
CA SER A 126 3.31 11.51 2.04
C SER A 126 3.43 12.87 2.74
N GLU A 127 4.28 12.99 3.77
CA GLU A 127 4.35 14.20 4.60
C GLU A 127 4.71 15.47 3.82
N ASP A 128 5.57 15.34 2.80
CA ASP A 128 5.99 16.42 1.90
C ASP A 128 4.86 16.91 0.97
N PHE A 129 3.87 16.06 0.69
CA PHE A 129 2.73 16.37 -0.18
C PHE A 129 1.46 16.73 0.60
N ARG A 130 1.29 16.15 1.80
CA ARG A 130 0.06 16.23 2.58
C ARG A 130 -0.37 17.65 2.90
N ALA A 131 0.55 18.48 3.37
CA ALA A 131 0.20 19.82 3.87
C ALA A 131 -0.30 20.75 2.75
N SER A 132 0.33 20.74 1.58
CA SER A 132 -0.09 21.54 0.42
C SER A 132 -1.43 21.04 -0.13
N PHE A 133 -1.57 19.73 -0.30
CA PHE A 133 -2.79 19.14 -0.84
C PHE A 133 -4.02 19.35 0.07
N LEU A 134 -3.85 19.17 1.38
CA LEU A 134 -4.94 19.42 2.33
C LEU A 134 -5.36 20.90 2.35
N ARG A 135 -4.43 21.83 2.11
CA ARG A 135 -4.76 23.25 1.99
C ARG A 135 -5.60 23.53 0.73
N GLU A 136 -5.30 22.89 -0.39
CA GLU A 136 -6.10 22.98 -1.61
C GLU A 136 -7.52 22.44 -1.38
N ILE A 137 -7.66 21.26 -0.75
CA ILE A 137 -8.99 20.73 -0.41
C ILE A 137 -9.73 21.70 0.52
N ALA A 138 -9.04 22.31 1.50
CA ALA A 138 -9.68 23.24 2.44
C ALA A 138 -10.18 24.52 1.75
N LEU A 139 -9.54 24.95 0.66
CA LEU A 139 -10.02 26.06 -0.17
C LEU A 139 -11.25 25.67 -0.99
N LEU A 140 -11.33 24.41 -1.43
CA LEU A 140 -12.45 23.88 -2.20
C LEU A 140 -13.64 23.46 -1.32
N THR A 141 -13.44 23.24 -0.02
CA THR A 141 -14.47 22.79 0.92
C THR A 141 -15.35 23.96 1.36
N PRO A 142 -16.63 24.00 0.99
CA PRO A 142 -17.53 25.07 1.40
C PRO A 142 -17.82 25.03 2.92
N SER A 143 -18.02 26.17 3.56
CA SER A 143 -18.26 26.23 5.02
C SER A 143 -19.60 25.64 5.45
N ASP A 144 -20.60 25.65 4.57
CA ASP A 144 -21.92 25.05 4.74
C ASP A 144 -21.89 23.50 4.66
N VAL A 145 -20.72 22.90 4.41
CA VAL A 145 -20.51 21.47 4.66
C VAL A 145 -20.70 21.13 6.14
N PHE A 146 -20.27 21.99 7.06
CA PHE A 146 -20.35 21.70 8.49
C PHE A 146 -21.76 21.91 9.08
N THR A 147 -22.66 22.55 8.34
CA THR A 147 -24.10 22.67 8.68
C THR A 147 -24.93 21.54 8.04
N GLY A 148 -24.33 20.72 7.18
CA GLY A 148 -25.02 19.66 6.44
C GLY A 148 -25.79 20.15 5.21
N GLU A 149 -25.67 21.44 4.85
CA GLU A 149 -26.31 21.98 3.66
C GLU A 149 -25.57 21.59 2.37
N THR A 150 -24.24 21.46 2.42
CA THR A 150 -23.44 20.96 1.29
C THR A 150 -22.78 19.63 1.64
N GLN A 151 -22.77 18.70 0.70
CA GLN A 151 -21.99 17.47 0.79
C GLN A 151 -21.43 17.10 -0.57
N SER A 152 -20.41 16.25 -0.61
CA SER A 152 -19.91 15.68 -1.85
C SER A 152 -19.67 14.19 -1.74
N ALA A 153 -19.69 13.56 -2.91
CA ALA A 153 -19.29 12.19 -3.09
C ALA A 153 -18.37 12.11 -4.32
N LEU A 154 -17.20 11.48 -4.14
CA LEU A 154 -16.36 11.10 -5.26
C LEU A 154 -16.85 9.77 -5.81
N LEU A 155 -17.38 9.80 -7.03
CA LEU A 155 -17.84 8.62 -7.75
C LEU A 155 -16.76 8.13 -8.71
N VAL A 156 -15.97 7.17 -8.24
CA VAL A 156 -14.94 6.51 -9.05
C VAL A 156 -15.62 5.61 -10.08
N ARG A 157 -15.38 5.89 -11.37
CA ARG A 157 -15.93 5.11 -12.49
C ARG A 157 -14.96 4.03 -12.96
N TYR A 158 -13.67 4.35 -12.91
CA TYR A 158 -12.62 3.44 -13.34
C TYR A 158 -11.32 3.74 -12.60
N LEU A 159 -10.61 2.67 -12.24
CA LEU A 159 -9.23 2.67 -11.81
C LEU A 159 -8.48 1.74 -12.75
N SER A 160 -7.40 2.23 -13.36
CA SER A 160 -6.52 1.39 -14.17
C SER A 160 -5.84 0.32 -13.29
N PRO A 161 -5.40 -0.80 -13.87
CA PRO A 161 -4.41 -1.64 -13.19
C PRO A 161 -3.18 -0.80 -12.80
N PRO A 162 -2.55 -1.08 -11.64
CA PRO A 162 -1.36 -0.36 -11.21
C PRO A 162 -0.16 -0.69 -12.10
N GLU A 163 0.43 0.34 -12.68
CA GLU A 163 1.65 0.24 -13.45
C GLU A 163 2.85 0.43 -12.53
N LYS A 164 3.70 -0.58 -12.44
CA LYS A 164 4.92 -0.51 -11.63
C LYS A 164 5.95 0.40 -12.30
N ILE A 165 6.31 1.47 -11.62
CA ILE A 165 7.30 2.45 -12.10
C ILE A 165 8.70 2.06 -11.63
N SER A 166 8.80 1.60 -10.37
CA SER A 166 10.03 1.11 -9.75
C SER A 166 9.70 0.16 -8.62
N GLU A 167 10.71 -0.40 -7.95
CA GLU A 167 10.50 -1.18 -6.72
C GLU A 167 9.68 -0.37 -5.70
N GLY A 168 8.58 -0.97 -5.23
CA GLY A 168 7.67 -0.33 -4.28
C GLY A 168 7.00 0.96 -4.74
N LYS A 169 6.94 1.25 -6.05
CA LYS A 169 6.24 2.43 -6.57
C LYS A 169 5.37 2.09 -7.78
N TRP A 170 4.15 2.63 -7.77
CA TRP A 170 3.16 2.41 -8.80
C TRP A 170 2.49 3.71 -9.24
N ARG A 171 2.02 3.70 -10.48
CA ARG A 171 1.16 4.71 -11.10
C ARG A 171 -0.21 4.10 -11.40
N MET A 172 -1.26 4.87 -11.20
CA MET A 172 -2.62 4.48 -11.54
C MET A 172 -3.39 5.67 -12.11
N ASP A 173 -4.18 5.42 -13.14
CA ASP A 173 -5.12 6.39 -13.67
C ASP A 173 -6.51 6.16 -13.08
N MET A 174 -7.13 7.25 -12.67
CA MET A 174 -8.46 7.29 -12.06
C MET A 174 -9.37 8.19 -12.90
N VAL A 175 -10.50 7.64 -13.32
CA VAL A 175 -11.60 8.39 -13.93
C VAL A 175 -12.73 8.44 -12.92
N ALA A 176 -13.12 9.65 -12.51
CA ALA A 176 -14.12 9.86 -11.48
C ALA A 176 -14.90 11.15 -11.71
N ASN A 177 -16.05 11.26 -11.03
CA ASN A 177 -16.78 12.52 -10.93
C ASN A 177 -16.92 12.90 -9.46
N LEU A 178 -16.67 14.17 -9.15
CA LEU A 178 -17.04 14.75 -7.86
C LEU A 178 -18.47 15.28 -7.97
N VAL A 179 -19.40 14.66 -7.24
CA VAL A 179 -20.80 15.09 -7.21
C VAL A 179 -21.00 15.92 -5.96
N ILE A 180 -21.47 17.16 -6.13
CA ILE A 180 -21.76 18.10 -5.04
C ILE A 180 -23.27 18.23 -4.88
N PHE A 181 -23.79 17.93 -3.70
CA PHE A 181 -25.19 18.08 -3.35
C PHE A 181 -25.37 19.32 -2.47
N LYS A 182 -26.44 20.08 -2.70
CA LYS A 182 -26.75 21.30 -1.95
C LYS A 182 -28.22 21.33 -1.50
N GLY A 183 -28.44 21.51 -0.22
CA GLY A 183 -29.76 21.61 0.41
C GLY A 183 -30.64 20.41 0.06
N LYS A 184 -31.78 20.67 -0.58
CA LYS A 184 -32.75 19.64 -1.00
C LYS A 184 -32.49 19.10 -2.41
N ASP A 185 -31.51 19.63 -3.14
CA ASP A 185 -31.16 19.13 -4.46
C ASP A 185 -30.38 17.82 -4.34
N GLN A 186 -31.11 16.73 -4.51
CA GLN A 186 -30.57 15.37 -4.49
C GLN A 186 -29.99 14.92 -5.85
N ALA A 187 -30.21 15.68 -6.93
CA ALA A 187 -29.63 15.34 -8.22
C ALA A 187 -28.12 15.61 -8.22
N GLY A 188 -27.71 16.70 -7.57
CA GLY A 188 -26.32 17.08 -7.40
C GLY A 188 -25.65 17.53 -8.70
N ASN A 189 -24.57 18.30 -8.57
CA ASN A 189 -23.78 18.78 -9.70
C ASN A 189 -22.51 17.95 -9.83
N ALA A 190 -22.34 17.27 -10.96
CA ALA A 190 -21.18 16.42 -11.24
C ALA A 190 -20.07 17.22 -11.94
N ILE A 191 -18.86 17.15 -11.40
CA ILE A 191 -17.64 17.76 -11.95
C ILE A 191 -16.67 16.63 -12.28
N SER A 192 -16.10 16.62 -13.48
CA SER A 192 -15.10 15.60 -13.84
C SER A 192 -13.86 15.73 -12.97
N PHE A 193 -13.40 14.60 -12.43
CA PHE A 193 -12.26 14.52 -11.51
C PHE A 193 -11.33 13.38 -11.92
N ASN A 194 -10.75 13.51 -13.11
CA ASN A 194 -9.80 12.53 -13.63
C ASN A 194 -8.39 12.86 -13.12
N LYS A 195 -7.68 11.86 -12.62
CA LYS A 195 -6.36 12.02 -11.99
C LYS A 195 -5.46 10.84 -12.28
N THR A 196 -4.16 11.09 -12.35
CA THR A 196 -3.12 10.07 -12.22
C THR A 196 -2.56 10.12 -10.80
N VAL A 197 -2.57 8.98 -10.10
CA VAL A 197 -2.19 8.83 -8.70
C VAL A 197 -0.90 8.00 -8.62
N PHE A 198 0.06 8.49 -7.83
CA PHE A 198 1.33 7.81 -7.60
C PHE A 198 1.42 7.33 -6.17
N VAL A 199 1.66 6.02 -6.02
CA VAL A 199 1.67 5.32 -4.74
C VAL A 199 3.04 4.73 -4.49
N ARG A 200 3.49 4.74 -3.23
CA ARG A 200 4.69 4.01 -2.81
C ARG A 200 4.42 3.15 -1.58
N ALA A 201 5.14 2.03 -1.48
CA ALA A 201 5.17 1.21 -0.28
C ALA A 201 5.92 1.95 0.83
N ILE A 202 5.46 1.76 2.06
CA ILE A 202 6.07 2.29 3.28
C ILE A 202 6.01 1.26 4.40
N ASP A 203 6.90 1.41 5.36
CA ASP A 203 6.89 0.66 6.60
C ASP A 203 5.94 1.33 7.59
N THR A 204 5.00 0.56 8.13
CA THR A 204 4.05 1.07 9.13
C THR A 204 4.50 0.62 10.50
N PRO A 205 5.01 1.52 11.36
CA PRO A 205 5.43 1.13 12.71
C PRO A 205 4.22 0.63 13.52
N PRO A 206 4.44 -0.26 14.48
CA PRO A 206 3.38 -0.73 15.36
C PRO A 206 2.79 0.43 16.18
N LEU A 207 1.51 0.32 16.52
CA LEU A 207 0.86 1.27 17.41
C LEU A 207 1.51 1.20 18.81
N PRO A 208 1.82 2.34 19.44
CA PRO A 208 2.22 2.37 20.84
C PRO A 208 1.03 2.00 21.75
N ASN A 209 1.30 1.60 23.00
CA ASN A 209 0.28 1.12 23.94
C ASN A 209 -0.82 2.14 24.29
N ASN A 210 -0.53 3.44 24.21
CA ASN A 210 -1.51 4.51 24.45
C ASN A 210 -1.41 5.58 23.34
N PRO A 211 -1.90 5.28 22.13
CA PRO A 211 -1.74 6.16 20.98
C PRO A 211 -2.72 7.33 21.06
N SER A 212 -2.28 8.53 20.66
CA SER A 212 -3.19 9.65 20.48
C SER A 212 -4.14 9.41 19.30
N VAL A 213 -5.25 10.15 19.24
CA VAL A 213 -6.23 10.06 18.13
C VAL A 213 -5.56 10.31 16.77
N GLN A 214 -4.60 11.23 16.70
CA GLN A 214 -3.81 11.53 15.50
C GLN A 214 -2.98 10.31 15.08
N VAL A 215 -2.31 9.65 16.04
CA VAL A 215 -1.50 8.46 15.78
C VAL A 215 -2.37 7.30 15.29
N ILE A 216 -3.56 7.11 15.89
CA ILE A 216 -4.53 6.11 15.45
C ILE A 216 -5.01 6.41 14.02
N ALA A 217 -5.34 7.66 13.71
CA ALA A 217 -5.77 8.06 12.38
C ALA A 217 -4.67 7.82 11.34
N ALA A 218 -3.43 8.19 11.67
CA ALA A 218 -2.27 8.00 10.80
C ALA A 218 -1.99 6.51 10.55
N TYR A 219 -2.00 5.69 11.60
CA TYR A 219 -1.83 4.25 11.47
C TYR A 219 -2.94 3.63 10.61
N ASN A 220 -4.20 3.97 10.85
CA ASN A 220 -5.33 3.44 10.10
C ASN A 220 -5.31 3.83 8.61
N ALA A 221 -4.81 5.04 8.31
CA ALA A 221 -4.65 5.51 6.94
C ALA A 221 -3.50 4.77 6.22
N ARG A 222 -2.43 4.44 6.93
CA ARG A 222 -1.22 3.80 6.39
C ARG A 222 -1.16 2.28 6.57
N LYS A 223 -2.14 1.65 7.24
CA LYS A 223 -2.13 0.20 7.58
C LYS A 223 -1.96 -0.76 6.39
N ALA A 224 -2.25 -0.30 5.18
CA ALA A 224 -1.99 -1.06 3.95
C ALA A 224 -0.50 -1.07 3.55
N GLY A 225 0.37 -0.42 4.34
CA GLY A 225 1.80 -0.25 4.06
C GLY A 225 2.06 0.55 2.79
N MET A 226 1.24 1.57 2.53
CA MET A 226 1.29 2.42 1.33
C MET A 226 0.96 3.87 1.66
N GLU A 227 1.49 4.79 0.84
CA GLU A 227 1.08 6.20 0.82
C GLU A 227 1.05 6.76 -0.61
N ILE A 228 0.22 7.78 -0.81
CA ILE A 228 0.18 8.56 -2.06
C ILE A 228 1.17 9.71 -1.94
N TYR A 229 2.15 9.78 -2.83
CA TYR A 229 3.18 10.82 -2.79
C TYR A 229 3.03 11.89 -3.88
N ARG A 230 2.14 11.66 -4.85
CA ARG A 230 1.83 12.62 -5.92
C ARG A 230 0.48 12.31 -6.53
N ILE A 231 -0.26 13.37 -6.86
CA ILE A 231 -1.50 13.34 -7.63
C ILE A 231 -1.38 14.41 -8.70
N GLN A 232 -1.78 14.11 -9.93
CA GLN A 232 -1.79 15.05 -11.05
C GLN A 232 -3.05 14.85 -11.89
N ASP A 233 -3.37 15.82 -12.76
CA ASP A 233 -4.42 15.64 -13.74
C ASP A 233 -4.08 14.49 -14.70
N LEU A 234 -5.12 13.76 -15.11
CA LEU A 234 -4.97 12.67 -16.08
C LEU A 234 -4.56 13.28 -17.42
N ASP A 235 -3.35 12.95 -17.87
CA ASP A 235 -2.86 13.29 -19.20
C ASP A 235 -3.07 12.08 -20.11
N LEU A 236 -3.93 12.24 -21.12
CA LEU A 236 -4.22 11.19 -22.09
C LEU A 236 -3.18 11.10 -23.22
N GLY A 237 -2.13 11.94 -23.18
CA GLY A 237 -1.13 12.01 -24.25
C GLY A 237 -1.77 12.59 -25.51
N LYS A 238 -1.67 13.91 -25.69
CA LYS A 238 -1.94 14.54 -26.99
C LYS A 238 -0.74 14.41 -27.92
#